data_AF-A0A368JVW1-F1
#
_entry.id   AF-A0A368JVW1-F1
#
_cell.length_a   1.000
_cell.length_b   1.000
_cell.length_c   1.000
_cell.angle_alpha   90.00
_cell.angle_beta   90.00
_cell.angle_gamma   90.00
#
_symmetry.space_group_name_H-M   'P 1'
#
loop_
_entity.id
_entity.type
_entity.pdbx_description
1 polymer ?
#
loop_
_entity_poly.entity_id
_entity_poly.type
_entity_poly.pdbx_seq_one_letter_code
_entity_poly.pdbx_strand_id
1 'polypeptide(L)'
;GVITISSPQGNTLTCGNSYPLNGNYVHASGGAPFQQADIVWSAFPSGQFTFSPNPSTTDGNGNATTQITAVSNVPSTEPVTIFARAYNETLEYMDIGADNAITFTAGTFPQGAANLAITPVNGDLLSDPVDYLVQATYTDAAGGSPIQGQTVQWTSGNPQIVSVTAGPPTDANGVTVARITCRPTAEFTTVTLTASVQNPNTQATDTSQIVLCVRDAELAPPDTTGYLSVNPAGTGPYMEGTTYPFNVRYRASDGSAAVNKPVCWVASPSDRITFSTPNPVLTGPDGRESNGVTCSSGPSLPSAIISAGAPNGLTGSYDHGQSYVPF
;
A
#
# COMPACT_ATOMS: atom_id res chain seq x y z
N GLY A 1 7.12 -16.18 -15.41
CA GLY A 1 6.02 -15.81 -16.35
C GLY A 1 6.19 -14.35 -16.74
N VAL A 2 5.36 -13.85 -17.65
CA VAL A 2 5.33 -12.43 -18.04
C VAL A 2 3.89 -11.98 -18.05
N ILE A 3 3.60 -10.88 -17.35
CA ILE A 3 2.30 -10.24 -17.38
C ILE A 3 2.44 -8.96 -18.21
N THR A 4 1.59 -8.79 -19.21
CA THR A 4 1.49 -7.53 -19.97
C THR A 4 0.19 -6.82 -19.60
N ILE A 5 0.27 -5.51 -19.38
CA ILE A 5 -0.86 -4.66 -18.98
C ILE A 5 -1.22 -3.74 -20.14
N SER A 6 -2.51 -3.64 -20.45
CA SER A 6 -3.01 -2.71 -21.48
C SER A 6 -4.35 -2.07 -21.09
N SER A 7 -4.53 -0.82 -21.52
CA SER A 7 -5.80 -0.09 -21.43
C SER A 7 -6.40 0.02 -22.85
N PRO A 8 -7.57 -0.57 -23.11
CA PRO A 8 -8.28 -0.42 -24.39
C PRO A 8 -8.65 1.03 -24.73
N GLN A 9 -8.71 1.90 -23.72
CA GLN A 9 -9.07 3.31 -23.89
C GLN A 9 -7.86 4.24 -24.00
N GLY A 10 -6.65 3.67 -24.06
CA GLY A 10 -5.39 4.42 -24.10
C GLY A 10 -4.90 4.83 -22.71
N ASN A 11 -3.87 5.66 -22.70
CA ASN A 11 -3.10 5.99 -21.49
C ASN A 11 -3.52 7.32 -20.84
N THR A 12 -4.60 7.96 -21.31
CA THR A 12 -5.15 9.17 -20.71
C THR A 12 -6.62 8.94 -20.39
N LEU A 13 -6.94 8.91 -19.10
CA LEU A 13 -8.27 8.62 -18.56
C LEU A 13 -8.77 9.82 -17.74
N THR A 14 -10.05 9.83 -17.38
CA THR A 14 -10.67 10.92 -16.59
C THR A 14 -11.11 10.43 -15.23
N CYS A 15 -10.80 11.16 -14.16
CA CYS A 15 -11.18 10.77 -12.80
C CYS A 15 -12.71 10.59 -12.64
N GLY A 16 -13.10 9.72 -11.71
CA GLY A 16 -14.51 9.44 -11.38
C GLY A 16 -15.19 8.40 -12.30
N ASN A 17 -14.56 8.01 -13.41
CA ASN A 17 -15.04 6.93 -14.28
C ASN A 17 -14.26 5.62 -14.04
N SER A 18 -14.93 4.51 -14.38
CA SER A 18 -14.35 3.17 -14.35
C SER A 18 -13.90 2.76 -15.76
N TYR A 19 -12.67 2.26 -15.88
CA TYR A 19 -12.05 1.90 -17.15
C TYR A 19 -11.50 0.48 -17.14
N PRO A 20 -11.68 -0.30 -18.23
CA PRO A 20 -11.13 -1.64 -18.30
C PRO A 20 -9.61 -1.61 -18.40
N LEU A 21 -8.96 -2.50 -17.65
CA LEU A 21 -7.56 -2.87 -17.82
C LEU A 21 -7.48 -4.37 -18.11
N ASN A 22 -6.62 -4.73 -19.05
CA ASN A 22 -6.41 -6.11 -19.45
C ASN A 22 -5.00 -6.55 -19.07
N GLY A 23 -4.91 -7.71 -18.44
CA GLY A 23 -3.67 -8.43 -18.15
C GLY A 23 -3.58 -9.67 -19.03
N ASN A 24 -2.43 -9.92 -19.66
CA ASN A 24 -2.16 -11.18 -20.33
C ASN A 24 -0.94 -11.85 -19.69
N TYR A 25 -1.13 -13.05 -19.12
CA TYR A 25 -0.14 -13.78 -18.34
C TYR A 25 0.30 -15.06 -19.06
N VAL A 26 1.54 -15.05 -19.54
CA VAL A 26 2.10 -16.10 -20.40
C VAL A 26 3.50 -16.52 -19.95
N HIS A 27 3.99 -17.66 -20.42
CA HIS A 27 5.37 -18.08 -20.19
C HIS A 27 6.34 -17.22 -21.00
N ALA A 28 7.41 -16.74 -20.36
CA ALA A 28 8.44 -15.91 -20.99
C ALA A 28 9.08 -16.57 -22.22
N SER A 29 9.16 -17.90 -22.24
CA SER A 29 9.75 -18.71 -23.31
C SER A 29 8.78 -19.06 -24.45
N GLY A 30 7.58 -18.49 -24.50
CA GLY A 30 6.59 -18.77 -25.55
C GLY A 30 5.80 -20.09 -25.35
N GLY A 31 5.50 -20.44 -24.10
CA GLY A 31 4.68 -21.61 -23.73
C GLY A 31 3.17 -21.35 -23.73
N ALA A 32 2.40 -22.35 -23.29
CA ALA A 32 0.95 -22.21 -23.08
C ALA A 32 0.66 -21.08 -22.08
N PRO A 33 -0.48 -20.39 -22.18
CA PRO A 33 -0.85 -19.35 -21.22
C PRO A 33 -1.11 -19.92 -19.82
N PHE A 34 -0.89 -19.11 -18.78
CA PHE A 34 -1.28 -19.45 -17.42
C PHE A 34 -2.80 -19.28 -17.26
N GLN A 35 -3.50 -20.37 -16.99
CA GLN A 35 -4.97 -20.39 -16.88
C GLN A 35 -5.40 -20.44 -15.42
N GLN A 36 -6.55 -19.84 -15.10
CA GLN A 36 -7.09 -19.81 -13.73
C GLN A 36 -6.15 -19.20 -12.70
N ALA A 37 -5.17 -18.39 -13.15
CA ALA A 37 -4.25 -17.70 -12.27
C ALA A 37 -4.87 -16.38 -11.83
N ASP A 38 -4.72 -16.05 -10.55
CA ASP A 38 -5.17 -14.78 -10.00
C ASP A 38 -4.13 -13.69 -10.22
N ILE A 39 -4.54 -12.63 -10.93
CA ILE A 39 -3.77 -11.40 -11.10
C ILE A 39 -4.25 -10.38 -10.07
N VAL A 40 -3.35 -9.96 -9.20
CA VAL A 40 -3.56 -8.88 -8.23
C VAL A 40 -3.06 -7.56 -8.82
N TRP A 41 -3.91 -6.54 -8.75
CA TRP A 41 -3.67 -5.22 -9.31
C TRP A 41 -3.36 -4.20 -8.23
N SER A 42 -2.41 -3.30 -8.52
CA SER A 42 -2.09 -2.16 -7.67
C SER A 42 -1.64 -0.96 -8.52
N ALA A 43 -1.59 0.22 -7.90
CA ALA A 43 -1.16 1.46 -8.54
C ALA A 43 -0.27 2.28 -7.60
N PHE A 44 0.61 3.08 -8.19
CA PHE A 44 1.37 4.12 -7.50
C PHE A 44 1.13 5.49 -8.14
N PRO A 45 0.82 6.54 -7.35
CA PRO A 45 0.60 6.53 -5.89
C PRO A 45 -0.58 5.66 -5.45
N SER A 46 -0.41 4.93 -4.34
CA SER A 46 -1.46 4.03 -3.83
C SER A 46 -2.59 4.81 -3.16
N GLY A 47 -3.75 4.14 -3.00
CA GLY A 47 -4.91 4.71 -2.32
C GLY A 47 -5.76 5.67 -3.18
N GLN A 48 -5.27 6.15 -4.31
CA GLN A 48 -6.07 7.00 -5.22
C GLN A 48 -6.86 6.21 -6.26
N PHE A 49 -6.66 4.89 -6.32
CA PHE A 49 -7.23 4.03 -7.34
C PHE A 49 -7.81 2.76 -6.71
N THR A 50 -8.95 2.33 -7.23
CA THR A 50 -9.56 1.05 -6.89
C THR A 50 -9.58 0.14 -8.11
N PHE A 51 -9.47 -1.16 -7.87
CA PHE A 51 -9.53 -2.19 -8.89
C PHE A 51 -10.71 -3.14 -8.62
N SER A 52 -11.51 -3.45 -9.64
CA SER A 52 -12.63 -4.39 -9.50
C SER A 52 -12.89 -5.18 -10.79
N PRO A 53 -12.85 -6.52 -10.77
CA PRO A 53 -12.46 -7.37 -9.63
C PRO A 53 -10.96 -7.23 -9.30
N ASN A 54 -10.59 -7.48 -8.04
CA ASN A 54 -9.19 -7.62 -7.61
C ASN A 54 -9.14 -8.69 -6.48
N PRO A 55 -8.51 -9.86 -6.69
CA PRO A 55 -7.82 -10.28 -7.92
C PRO A 55 -8.77 -10.49 -9.11
N SER A 56 -8.22 -10.50 -10.32
CA SER A 56 -8.91 -10.97 -11.53
C SER A 56 -8.30 -12.28 -12.02
N THR A 57 -9.12 -13.26 -12.36
CA THR A 57 -8.66 -14.60 -12.77
C THR A 57 -8.44 -14.69 -14.29
N THR A 58 -7.37 -15.36 -14.72
CA THR A 58 -7.08 -15.57 -16.15
C THR A 58 -7.98 -16.63 -16.80
N ASP A 59 -8.37 -16.37 -18.05
CA ASP A 59 -9.10 -17.30 -18.91
C ASP A 59 -8.19 -18.37 -19.54
N GLY A 60 -8.76 -19.20 -20.42
CA GLY A 60 -8.01 -20.25 -21.15
C GLY A 60 -6.91 -19.73 -22.09
N ASN A 61 -6.88 -18.43 -22.36
CA ASN A 61 -5.87 -17.74 -23.17
C ASN A 61 -4.89 -16.93 -22.30
N GLY A 62 -5.00 -17.00 -20.97
CA GLY A 62 -4.16 -16.23 -20.04
C GLY A 62 -4.58 -14.78 -19.88
N ASN A 63 -5.77 -14.39 -20.35
CA ASN A 63 -6.26 -13.02 -20.22
C ASN A 63 -7.08 -12.85 -18.95
N ALA A 64 -6.83 -11.78 -18.20
CA ALA A 64 -7.69 -11.32 -17.12
C ALA A 64 -8.08 -9.85 -17.34
N THR A 65 -9.25 -9.46 -16.84
CA THR A 65 -9.73 -8.07 -16.92
C THR A 65 -10.09 -7.57 -15.53
N THR A 66 -9.66 -6.35 -15.22
CA THR A 66 -10.12 -5.56 -14.08
C THR A 66 -10.65 -4.21 -14.54
N GLN A 67 -11.26 -3.47 -13.63
CA GLN A 67 -11.63 -2.07 -13.83
C GLN A 67 -10.82 -1.18 -12.90
N ILE A 68 -10.17 -0.15 -13.43
CA ILE A 68 -9.54 0.91 -12.64
C ILE A 68 -10.48 2.10 -12.51
N THR A 69 -10.63 2.62 -11.29
CA THR A 69 -11.34 3.88 -11.02
C THR A 69 -10.45 4.79 -10.18
N ALA A 70 -10.22 6.02 -10.65
CA ALA A 70 -9.62 7.06 -9.83
C ALA A 70 -10.69 7.66 -8.92
N VAL A 71 -10.53 7.49 -7.61
CA VAL A 71 -11.55 7.78 -6.61
C VAL A 71 -11.47 9.18 -6.01
N SER A 72 -10.55 10.01 -6.52
CA SER A 72 -10.48 11.44 -6.20
C SER A 72 -10.28 12.28 -7.45
N ASN A 73 -10.69 13.54 -7.39
CA ASN A 73 -10.52 14.49 -8.48
C ASN A 73 -9.12 15.10 -8.56
N VAL A 74 -8.15 14.60 -7.79
CA VAL A 74 -6.77 15.09 -7.84
C VAL A 74 -6.20 14.65 -9.19
N PRO A 75 -5.99 15.57 -10.16
CA PRO A 75 -5.40 15.19 -11.43
C PRO A 75 -3.97 14.72 -11.19
N SER A 76 -3.57 13.68 -11.90
CA SER A 76 -2.20 13.18 -11.77
C SER A 76 -1.29 14.17 -12.52
N THR A 77 -0.47 14.94 -11.80
CA THR A 77 0.56 15.78 -12.42
C THR A 77 1.66 14.95 -13.06
N GLU A 78 1.80 13.71 -12.58
CA GLU A 78 2.69 12.68 -13.09
C GLU A 78 1.88 11.44 -13.52
N PRO A 79 2.39 10.58 -14.41
CA PRO A 79 1.75 9.32 -14.74
C PRO A 79 1.63 8.41 -13.50
N VAL A 80 0.49 7.74 -13.38
CA VAL A 80 0.24 6.68 -12.42
C VAL A 80 0.82 5.40 -12.98
N THR A 81 1.66 4.71 -12.20
CA THR A 81 2.18 3.40 -12.60
C THR A 81 1.23 2.31 -12.10
N ILE A 82 0.75 1.48 -13.02
CA ILE A 82 -0.06 0.30 -12.73
C ILE A 82 0.84 -0.92 -12.68
N PHE A 83 0.65 -1.73 -11.65
CA PHE A 83 1.32 -3.02 -11.47
C PHE A 83 0.30 -4.15 -11.48
N ALA A 84 0.74 -5.29 -11.99
CA ALA A 84 0.02 -6.55 -11.95
C ALA A 84 0.97 -7.63 -11.46
N ARG A 85 0.51 -8.50 -10.56
CA ARG A 85 1.29 -9.62 -10.04
C ARG A 85 0.47 -10.89 -9.97
N ALA A 86 1.12 -12.03 -10.18
CA ALA A 86 0.49 -13.33 -10.07
C ALA A 86 1.44 -14.30 -9.37
N TYR A 87 0.91 -15.17 -8.52
CA TYR A 87 1.72 -16.23 -7.92
C TYR A 87 2.00 -17.32 -8.96
N ASN A 88 3.26 -17.67 -9.12
CA ASN A 88 3.71 -18.76 -9.95
C ASN A 88 3.95 -19.99 -9.08
N GLU A 89 2.96 -20.90 -9.05
CA GLU A 89 3.03 -22.12 -8.26
C GLU A 89 4.18 -23.05 -8.64
N THR A 90 4.69 -22.97 -9.88
CA THR A 90 5.80 -23.84 -10.34
C THR A 90 7.15 -23.37 -9.80
N LEU A 91 7.32 -22.05 -9.66
CA LEU A 91 8.57 -21.44 -9.19
C LEU A 91 8.48 -20.96 -7.73
N GLU A 92 7.31 -21.10 -7.12
CA GLU A 92 6.97 -20.62 -5.77
C GLU A 92 7.33 -19.13 -5.59
N TYR A 93 7.03 -18.33 -6.61
CA TYR A 93 7.46 -16.93 -6.72
C TYR A 93 6.38 -16.02 -7.31
N MET A 94 6.43 -14.72 -7.03
CA MET A 94 5.53 -13.73 -7.63
C MET A 94 6.04 -13.25 -9.00
N ASP A 95 5.35 -13.63 -10.07
CA ASP A 95 5.57 -13.04 -11.38
C ASP A 95 4.96 -11.63 -11.42
N ILE A 96 5.68 -10.68 -12.02
CA ILE A 96 5.30 -9.27 -12.04
C ILE A 96 5.23 -8.79 -13.47
N GLY A 97 4.19 -7.99 -13.74
CA GLY A 97 3.98 -7.39 -15.04
C GLY A 97 4.86 -6.20 -15.30
N ALA A 98 5.06 -5.92 -16.58
CA ALA A 98 5.68 -4.67 -16.98
C ALA A 98 4.80 -3.48 -16.56
N ASP A 99 5.45 -2.43 -16.07
CA ASP A 99 4.83 -1.16 -15.71
C ASP A 99 3.96 -0.61 -16.85
N ASN A 100 2.74 -0.18 -16.52
CA ASN A 100 1.89 0.57 -17.43
C ASN A 100 1.61 1.95 -16.85
N ALA A 101 1.98 3.00 -17.58
CA ALA A 101 1.79 4.38 -17.16
C ALA A 101 0.48 4.94 -17.71
N ILE A 102 -0.40 5.40 -16.82
CA ILE A 102 -1.68 6.02 -17.15
C ILE A 102 -1.74 7.41 -16.51
N THR A 103 -2.15 8.41 -17.28
CA THR A 103 -2.41 9.77 -16.79
C THR A 103 -3.89 9.97 -16.56
N PHE A 104 -4.27 10.58 -15.43
CA PHE A 104 -5.65 10.91 -15.12
C PHE A 104 -5.89 12.42 -15.16
N THR A 105 -6.84 12.85 -15.99
CA THR A 105 -7.34 14.23 -16.02
C THR A 105 -8.47 14.42 -15.03
N ALA A 106 -8.63 15.66 -14.55
CA ALA A 106 -9.74 16.02 -13.66
C ALA A 106 -11.09 15.64 -14.29
N GLY A 107 -11.96 15.08 -13.47
CA GLY A 107 -13.33 14.72 -13.81
C GLY A 107 -14.35 15.49 -12.98
N THR A 108 -15.55 14.93 -12.87
CA THR A 108 -16.62 15.46 -12.02
C THR A 108 -17.02 14.42 -10.98
N PHE A 109 -17.27 14.87 -9.76
CA PHE A 109 -17.70 14.03 -8.65
C PHE A 109 -19.03 14.56 -8.09
N PRO A 110 -19.93 13.69 -7.61
CA PRO A 110 -21.14 14.12 -6.92
C PRO A 110 -20.82 15.00 -5.71
N GLN A 111 -21.66 16.00 -5.45
CA GLN A 111 -21.51 16.84 -4.26
C GLN A 111 -21.58 15.99 -2.99
N GLY A 112 -20.63 16.22 -2.06
CA GLY A 112 -20.56 15.48 -0.80
C GLY A 112 -19.94 14.09 -0.91
N ALA A 113 -19.57 13.64 -2.12
CA ALA A 113 -18.80 12.41 -2.28
C ALA A 113 -17.45 12.53 -1.55
N ALA A 114 -17.04 11.43 -0.95
CA ALA A 114 -15.77 11.31 -0.26
C ALA A 114 -15.01 10.09 -0.79
N ASN A 115 -13.73 10.03 -0.49
CA ASN A 115 -12.82 8.99 -0.91
C ASN A 115 -12.20 8.34 0.33
N LEU A 116 -12.45 7.04 0.51
CA LEU A 116 -11.71 6.21 1.45
C LEU A 116 -10.62 5.46 0.68
N ALA A 117 -9.38 5.80 0.98
CA ALA A 117 -8.19 5.21 0.40
C ALA A 117 -7.50 4.30 1.42
N ILE A 118 -7.06 3.12 1.02
CA ILE A 118 -6.23 2.26 1.86
C ILE A 118 -4.86 2.07 1.21
N THR A 119 -3.79 2.18 1.99
CA THR A 119 -2.42 1.90 1.57
C THR A 119 -1.73 0.96 2.55
N PRO A 120 -1.26 -0.22 2.11
CA PRO A 120 -0.40 -1.07 2.92
C PRO A 120 1.02 -0.49 2.95
N VAL A 121 1.43 0.08 4.08
CA VAL A 121 2.70 0.82 4.16
C VAL A 121 3.87 -0.15 4.36
N ASN A 122 3.63 -1.23 5.09
CA ASN A 122 4.57 -2.32 5.25
C ASN A 122 4.48 -3.36 4.13
N GLY A 123 4.03 -2.95 2.95
CA GLY A 123 3.81 -3.87 1.83
C GLY A 123 2.60 -4.78 2.01
N ASP A 124 2.33 -5.50 0.94
CA ASP A 124 1.16 -6.38 0.80
C ASP A 124 1.55 -7.85 0.63
N LEU A 125 2.84 -8.18 0.68
CA LEU A 125 3.33 -9.54 0.83
C LEU A 125 3.68 -9.79 2.30
N LEU A 126 2.81 -10.51 3.00
CA LEU A 126 2.91 -10.82 4.41
C LEU A 126 3.47 -12.24 4.57
N SER A 127 4.48 -12.40 5.43
CA SER A 127 5.17 -13.68 5.60
C SER A 127 5.35 -14.12 7.04
N ASP A 128 5.11 -13.25 8.02
CA ASP A 128 5.60 -13.48 9.37
C ASP A 128 4.61 -12.95 10.41
N PRO A 129 4.62 -13.49 11.64
CA PRO A 129 3.75 -13.06 12.73
C PRO A 129 4.21 -11.73 13.35
N VAL A 130 4.44 -10.74 12.50
CA VAL A 130 4.77 -9.37 12.87
C VAL A 130 3.55 -8.48 12.69
N ASP A 131 3.56 -7.33 13.37
CA ASP A 131 2.60 -6.27 13.08
C ASP A 131 3.01 -5.59 11.77
N TYR A 132 2.03 -5.44 10.88
CA TYR A 132 2.12 -4.62 9.68
C TYR A 132 1.15 -3.44 9.82
N LEU A 133 1.49 -2.30 9.21
CA LEU A 133 0.65 -1.12 9.26
C LEU A 133 -0.06 -0.87 7.94
N VAL A 134 -1.35 -0.57 8.06
CA VAL A 134 -2.21 -0.18 6.94
C VAL A 134 -2.77 1.21 7.23
N GLN A 135 -2.51 2.15 6.34
CA GLN A 135 -3.03 3.51 6.44
C GLN A 135 -4.36 3.60 5.69
N ALA A 136 -5.36 4.19 6.33
CA ALA A 136 -6.54 4.72 5.65
C ALA A 136 -6.46 6.25 5.59
N THR A 137 -6.75 6.81 4.42
CA THR A 137 -6.87 8.25 4.19
C THR A 137 -8.29 8.54 3.72
N TYR A 138 -8.98 9.46 4.40
CA TYR A 138 -10.36 9.85 4.11
C TYR A 138 -10.44 11.33 3.74
N THR A 139 -10.82 11.61 2.50
CA THR A 139 -10.87 12.97 1.94
C THR A 139 -12.20 13.23 1.25
N ASP A 140 -12.55 14.49 1.01
CA ASP A 140 -13.57 14.81 0.01
C ASP A 140 -13.09 14.35 -1.39
N ALA A 141 -14.03 13.97 -2.25
CA ALA A 141 -13.69 13.48 -3.59
C ALA A 141 -13.46 14.61 -4.60
N ALA A 142 -14.00 15.81 -4.35
CA ALA A 142 -14.03 16.91 -5.31
C ALA A 142 -12.74 17.76 -5.34
N GLY A 143 -12.01 17.81 -4.22
CA GLY A 143 -10.82 18.64 -3.99
C GLY A 143 -9.77 18.01 -3.08
N GLY A 144 -10.02 16.84 -2.50
CA GLY A 144 -9.05 16.09 -1.71
C GLY A 144 -8.85 16.62 -0.28
N SER A 145 -9.74 17.48 0.23
CA SER A 145 -9.60 18.00 1.59
C SER A 145 -9.82 16.88 2.61
N PRO A 146 -9.06 16.84 3.72
CA PRO A 146 -9.17 15.79 4.71
C PRO A 146 -10.49 15.82 5.48
N ILE A 147 -11.03 14.65 5.79
CA ILE A 147 -12.23 14.48 6.64
C ILE A 147 -11.81 13.87 7.98
N GLN A 148 -11.74 14.72 9.01
CA GLN A 148 -11.29 14.38 10.35
C GLN A 148 -12.40 13.71 11.21
N GLY A 149 -11.98 12.98 12.24
CA GLY A 149 -12.82 12.49 13.33
C GLY A 149 -13.66 11.26 12.97
N GLN A 150 -13.37 10.62 11.85
CA GLN A 150 -14.15 9.50 11.35
C GLN A 150 -13.57 8.18 11.85
N THR A 151 -14.44 7.30 12.34
CA THR A 151 -14.04 5.95 12.75
C THR A 151 -14.11 5.02 11.55
N VAL A 152 -12.95 4.53 11.12
CA VAL A 152 -12.84 3.54 10.04
C VAL A 152 -13.04 2.13 10.62
N GLN A 153 -14.05 1.43 10.11
CA GLN A 153 -14.33 0.04 10.43
C GLN A 153 -13.56 -0.88 9.48
N TRP A 154 -12.94 -1.92 10.03
CA TRP A 154 -12.10 -2.85 9.27
C TRP A 154 -12.66 -4.27 9.34
N THR A 155 -12.69 -4.95 8.20
CA THR A 155 -13.06 -6.37 8.11
C THR A 155 -12.07 -7.13 7.25
N SER A 156 -11.66 -8.31 7.73
CA SER A 156 -10.83 -9.24 6.98
C SER A 156 -11.71 -10.33 6.38
N GLY A 157 -11.50 -10.64 5.09
CA GLY A 157 -12.14 -11.78 4.43
C GLY A 157 -11.71 -13.13 5.02
N ASN A 158 -10.58 -13.17 5.72
CA ASN A 158 -10.14 -14.33 6.47
C ASN A 158 -9.49 -13.93 7.81
N PRO A 159 -10.29 -13.69 8.86
CA PRO A 159 -9.81 -13.20 10.15
C PRO A 159 -8.93 -14.20 10.92
N GLN A 160 -8.89 -15.47 10.49
CA GLN A 160 -7.98 -16.47 11.05
C GLN A 160 -6.55 -16.30 10.53
N ILE A 161 -6.37 -15.71 9.34
CA ILE A 161 -5.06 -15.46 8.73
C ILE A 161 -4.62 -14.02 8.99
N VAL A 162 -5.49 -13.05 8.75
CA VAL A 162 -5.20 -11.62 8.96
C VAL A 162 -6.22 -11.06 9.93
N SER A 163 -5.77 -10.70 11.13
CA SER A 163 -6.57 -9.96 12.12
C SER A 163 -6.22 -8.49 12.10
N VAL A 164 -7.21 -7.61 12.30
CA VAL A 164 -7.01 -6.16 12.27
C VAL A 164 -7.39 -5.54 13.61
N THR A 165 -6.50 -4.70 14.11
CA THR A 165 -6.76 -3.79 15.22
C THR A 165 -6.91 -2.38 14.66
N ALA A 166 -8.12 -1.84 14.77
CA ALA A 166 -8.43 -0.51 14.27
C ALA A 166 -7.57 0.56 14.96
N GLY A 167 -7.20 1.58 14.18
CA GLY A 167 -6.56 2.79 14.70
C GLY A 167 -7.56 3.72 15.39
N PRO A 168 -7.07 4.87 15.90
CA PRO A 168 -7.94 5.96 16.35
C PRO A 168 -8.80 6.51 15.18
N PRO A 169 -9.79 7.37 15.45
CA PRO A 169 -10.47 8.12 14.40
C PRO A 169 -9.49 8.93 13.54
N THR A 170 -9.89 9.29 12.31
CA THR A 170 -9.05 10.05 11.39
C THR A 170 -8.56 11.36 12.02
N ASP A 171 -7.28 11.67 11.81
CA ASP A 171 -6.62 12.87 12.31
C ASP A 171 -6.97 14.12 11.48
N ALA A 172 -6.29 15.24 11.76
CA ALA A 172 -6.48 16.49 11.03
C ALA A 172 -6.13 16.41 9.52
N ASN A 173 -5.36 15.40 9.12
CA ASN A 173 -5.02 15.11 7.73
C ASN A 173 -5.96 14.03 7.14
N GLY A 174 -7.02 13.64 7.85
CA GLY A 174 -7.95 12.61 7.40
C GLY A 174 -7.35 11.21 7.46
N VAL A 175 -6.27 11.00 8.21
CA VAL A 175 -5.51 9.75 8.24
C VAL A 175 -5.78 8.96 9.52
N THR A 176 -5.89 7.65 9.40
CA THR A 176 -5.80 6.70 10.52
C THR A 176 -4.96 5.49 10.13
N VAL A 177 -4.27 4.89 11.09
CA VAL A 177 -3.42 3.72 10.87
C VAL A 177 -3.93 2.54 11.70
N ALA A 178 -4.33 1.48 11.01
CA ALA A 178 -4.65 0.20 11.62
C ALA A 178 -3.39 -0.69 11.71
N ARG A 179 -3.36 -1.54 12.74
CA ARG A 179 -2.38 -2.63 12.84
C ARG A 179 -3.02 -3.89 12.29
N ILE A 180 -2.33 -4.62 11.43
CA ILE A 180 -2.72 -5.95 11.01
C ILE A 180 -1.68 -6.95 11.50
N THR A 181 -2.12 -8.09 11.98
CA THR A 181 -1.26 -9.21 12.34
C THR A 181 -1.54 -10.33 11.36
N CYS A 182 -0.49 -10.83 10.73
CA CYS A 182 -0.56 -11.97 9.82
C CYS A 182 -0.23 -13.26 10.55
N ARG A 183 -0.90 -14.36 10.20
CA ARG A 183 -0.48 -15.71 10.57
C ARG A 183 0.07 -16.40 9.33
N PRO A 184 1.25 -17.03 9.42
CA PRO A 184 1.82 -17.76 8.29
C PRO A 184 0.87 -18.87 7.85
N THR A 185 0.87 -19.12 6.54
CA THR A 185 0.07 -20.14 5.88
C THR A 185 0.98 -21.19 5.26
N ALA A 186 0.51 -22.43 5.11
CA ALA A 186 1.30 -23.50 4.48
C ALA A 186 1.50 -23.27 2.97
N GLU A 187 0.59 -22.53 2.34
CA GLU A 187 0.62 -22.20 0.92
C GLU A 187 0.36 -20.70 0.74
N PHE A 188 0.77 -20.18 -0.42
CA PHE A 188 0.41 -18.82 -0.81
C PHE A 188 -1.12 -18.67 -0.84
N THR A 189 -1.62 -17.59 -0.28
CA THR A 189 -3.05 -17.25 -0.31
C THR A 189 -3.23 -15.75 -0.41
N THR A 190 -4.46 -15.33 -0.71
CA THR A 190 -4.83 -13.92 -0.70
C THR A 190 -5.92 -13.65 0.32
N VAL A 191 -5.87 -12.47 0.95
CA VAL A 191 -6.87 -12.02 1.90
C VAL A 191 -7.30 -10.62 1.53
N THR A 192 -8.60 -10.44 1.26
CA THR A 192 -9.19 -9.11 1.06
C THR A 192 -9.39 -8.43 2.41
N LEU A 193 -8.77 -7.26 2.57
CA LEU A 193 -9.04 -6.35 3.69
C LEU A 193 -9.97 -5.25 3.21
N THR A 194 -11.07 -5.04 3.92
CA THR A 194 -12.04 -3.99 3.63
C THR A 194 -12.03 -2.94 4.73
N ALA A 195 -11.91 -1.67 4.36
CA ALA A 195 -12.20 -0.54 5.24
C ALA A 195 -13.52 0.10 4.85
N SER A 196 -14.26 0.58 5.85
CA SER A 196 -15.52 1.29 5.63
C SER A 196 -15.69 2.43 6.62
N VAL A 197 -16.38 3.48 6.18
CA VAL A 197 -16.67 4.66 6.99
C VAL A 197 -18.03 5.23 6.60
N GLN A 198 -18.78 5.75 7.56
CA GLN A 198 -20.03 6.44 7.27
C GLN A 198 -19.72 7.87 6.80
N ASN A 199 -20.19 8.22 5.60
CA ASN A 199 -19.99 9.52 5.02
C ASN A 199 -20.78 10.59 5.80
N PRO A 200 -20.13 11.61 6.37
CA PRO A 200 -20.83 12.61 7.17
C PRO A 200 -21.78 13.49 6.35
N ASN A 201 -21.52 13.65 5.05
CA ASN A 201 -22.29 14.53 4.17
C ASN A 201 -23.48 13.81 3.53
N THR A 202 -23.30 12.56 3.10
CA THR A 202 -24.33 11.79 2.35
C THR A 202 -25.00 10.71 3.18
N GLN A 203 -24.43 10.37 4.35
CA GLN A 203 -24.84 9.24 5.21
C GLN A 203 -24.68 7.86 4.56
N ALA A 204 -24.16 7.79 3.33
CA ALA A 204 -23.78 6.53 2.68
C ALA A 204 -22.56 5.91 3.36
N THR A 205 -22.30 4.62 3.10
CA THR A 205 -21.05 3.98 3.52
C THR A 205 -20.05 4.04 2.39
N ASP A 206 -18.92 4.70 2.64
CA ASP A 206 -17.78 4.66 1.73
C ASP A 206 -16.93 3.44 2.07
N THR A 207 -16.52 2.68 1.06
CA THR A 207 -15.78 1.43 1.22
C THR A 207 -14.54 1.39 0.34
N SER A 208 -13.49 0.76 0.83
CA SER A 208 -12.26 0.55 0.09
C SER A 208 -11.70 -0.83 0.40
N GLN A 209 -10.99 -1.42 -0.56
CA GLN A 209 -10.46 -2.77 -0.45
C GLN A 209 -9.02 -2.84 -0.94
N ILE A 210 -8.22 -3.64 -0.25
CA ILE A 210 -6.91 -4.07 -0.71
C ILE A 210 -6.81 -5.59 -0.62
N VAL A 211 -6.04 -6.18 -1.53
CA VAL A 211 -5.74 -7.62 -1.51
C VAL A 211 -4.34 -7.79 -0.96
N LEU A 212 -4.26 -8.47 0.18
CA LEU A 212 -3.01 -8.86 0.81
C LEU A 212 -2.63 -10.25 0.31
N CYS A 213 -1.39 -10.42 -0.05
CA CYS A 213 -0.77 -11.70 -0.39
C CYS A 213 -0.12 -12.25 0.88
N VAL A 214 -0.46 -13.47 1.28
CA VAL A 214 0.08 -14.13 2.47
C VAL A 214 0.81 -15.39 2.03
N ARG A 215 2.01 -15.60 2.57
CA ARG A 215 2.84 -16.78 2.25
C ARG A 215 3.40 -17.43 3.50
N ASP A 216 3.99 -18.59 3.31
CA ASP A 216 4.80 -19.24 4.35
C ASP A 216 6.02 -18.37 4.71
N ALA A 217 6.33 -18.30 6.00
CA ALA A 217 7.49 -17.62 6.57
C ALA A 217 8.81 -18.24 6.10
N GLU A 218 8.80 -19.52 5.74
CA GLU A 218 10.01 -20.26 5.32
C GLU A 218 10.35 -20.07 3.83
N LEU A 219 9.43 -19.51 3.03
CA LEU A 219 9.71 -19.18 1.63
C LEU A 219 10.60 -17.94 1.54
N ALA A 220 11.75 -18.08 0.88
CA ALA A 220 12.70 -16.98 0.66
C ALA A 220 11.96 -15.78 0.03
N PRO A 221 12.13 -14.54 0.55
CA PRO A 221 11.61 -13.36 -0.12
C PRO A 221 12.10 -13.33 -1.57
N PRO A 222 11.33 -12.71 -2.48
CA PRO A 222 11.74 -12.61 -3.86
C PRO A 222 13.21 -12.13 -3.94
N ASP A 223 14.10 -12.80 -4.68
CA ASP A 223 15.54 -12.48 -4.83
C ASP A 223 15.79 -11.03 -5.32
N THR A 224 14.73 -10.32 -5.72
CA THR A 224 14.72 -8.93 -6.18
C THR A 224 14.20 -7.92 -5.14
N THR A 225 13.91 -8.35 -3.91
CA THR A 225 13.51 -7.43 -2.84
C THR A 225 14.70 -6.55 -2.45
N GLY A 226 14.52 -5.23 -2.56
CA GLY A 226 15.40 -4.32 -1.85
C GLY A 226 15.22 -4.51 -0.34
N TYR A 227 16.10 -3.92 0.46
CA TYR A 227 15.88 -3.85 1.90
C TYR A 227 15.72 -2.41 2.33
N LEU A 228 14.65 -2.13 3.06
CA LEU A 228 14.43 -0.88 3.76
C LEU A 228 14.52 -1.15 5.26
N SER A 229 15.31 -0.36 5.96
CA SER A 229 15.45 -0.45 7.42
C SER A 229 15.14 0.90 8.04
N VAL A 230 14.42 0.89 9.16
CA VAL A 230 14.12 2.08 9.97
C VAL A 230 14.79 1.88 11.32
N ASN A 231 15.63 2.82 11.74
CA ASN A 231 16.29 2.77 13.03
C ASN A 231 16.37 4.17 13.66
N PRO A 232 16.17 4.30 14.99
CA PRO A 232 16.48 5.54 15.67
C PRO A 232 17.97 5.86 15.56
N ALA A 233 18.34 7.14 15.48
CA ALA A 233 19.75 7.54 15.37
C ALA A 233 20.55 7.39 16.68
N GLY A 234 19.90 7.04 17.80
CA GLY A 234 20.50 6.91 19.12
C GLY A 234 19.87 5.76 19.91
N THR A 235 20.31 5.59 21.15
CA THR A 235 19.73 4.64 22.10
C THR A 235 18.94 5.40 23.16
N GLY A 236 17.79 4.84 23.58
CA GLY A 236 16.86 5.46 24.52
C GLY A 236 17.43 5.76 25.91
N PRO A 237 16.63 6.38 26.81
CA PRO A 237 15.17 6.49 26.74
C PRO A 237 14.66 7.58 25.79
N TYR A 238 13.57 7.29 25.09
CA TYR A 238 12.82 8.29 24.33
C TYR A 238 11.75 8.90 25.24
N MET A 239 11.62 10.22 25.20
CA MET A 239 10.70 10.95 26.06
C MET A 239 9.59 11.59 25.22
N GLU A 240 8.37 11.57 25.76
CA GLU A 240 7.26 12.34 25.21
C GLU A 240 7.61 13.83 25.07
N GLY A 241 7.08 14.47 24.03
CA GLY A 241 7.31 15.88 23.69
C GLY A 241 8.69 16.18 23.09
N THR A 242 9.59 15.21 23.03
CA THR A 242 10.94 15.37 22.44
C THR A 242 10.97 14.77 21.04
N THR A 243 11.51 15.51 20.08
CA THR A 243 11.73 15.03 18.70
C THR A 243 13.03 14.25 18.62
N TYR A 244 12.99 13.04 18.08
CA TYR A 244 14.15 12.19 17.84
C TYR A 244 14.31 11.87 16.35
N PRO A 245 15.53 11.89 15.81
CA PRO A 245 15.78 11.47 14.44
C PRO A 245 15.66 9.96 14.28
N PHE A 246 14.87 9.54 13.29
CA PHE A 246 14.82 8.17 12.78
C PHE A 246 15.40 8.15 11.38
N ASN A 247 16.28 7.20 11.14
CA ASN A 247 17.00 7.05 9.88
C ASN A 247 16.46 5.86 9.11
N VAL A 248 16.25 6.09 7.82
CA VAL A 248 16.02 5.04 6.85
C VAL A 248 17.30 4.75 6.10
N ARG A 249 17.52 3.47 5.82
CA ARG A 249 18.49 3.01 4.83
C ARG A 249 17.77 2.07 3.87
N TYR A 250 17.78 2.45 2.59
CA TYR A 250 17.19 1.71 1.49
C TYR A 250 18.26 1.28 0.49
N ARG A 251 18.35 -0.03 0.25
CA ARG A 251 19.16 -0.63 -0.82
C ARG A 251 18.28 -1.42 -1.78
N ALA A 252 18.67 -1.42 -3.06
CA ALA A 252 18.15 -2.37 -4.03
C ALA A 252 18.66 -3.80 -3.74
N SER A 253 18.12 -4.79 -4.45
CA SER A 253 18.47 -6.21 -4.27
C SER A 253 19.94 -6.52 -4.56
N ASP A 254 20.58 -5.76 -5.45
CA ASP A 254 22.02 -5.86 -5.73
C ASP A 254 22.90 -5.20 -4.64
N GLY A 255 22.29 -4.67 -3.58
CA GLY A 255 22.96 -3.99 -2.48
C GLY A 255 23.33 -2.53 -2.75
N SER A 256 23.05 -2.01 -3.95
CA SER A 256 23.29 -0.61 -4.32
C SER A 256 22.31 0.34 -3.63
N ALA A 257 22.68 1.62 -3.52
CA ALA A 257 21.84 2.64 -2.92
C ALA A 257 20.55 2.85 -3.74
N ALA A 258 19.40 2.76 -3.08
CA ALA A 258 18.13 3.12 -3.70
C ALA A 258 17.97 4.65 -3.63
N VAL A 259 18.48 5.36 -4.63
CA VAL A 259 18.53 6.84 -4.68
C VAL A 259 17.24 7.44 -5.22
N ASN A 260 16.82 8.59 -4.67
CA ASN A 260 15.62 9.34 -5.08
C ASN A 260 14.34 8.48 -5.06
N LYS A 261 14.26 7.54 -4.11
CA LYS A 261 13.07 6.72 -3.91
C LYS A 261 12.15 7.41 -2.90
N PRO A 262 10.84 7.49 -3.18
CA PRO A 262 9.88 8.03 -2.24
C PRO A 262 9.70 7.05 -1.07
N VAL A 263 9.85 7.57 0.14
CA VAL A 263 9.65 6.87 1.41
C VAL A 263 8.49 7.51 2.15
N CYS A 264 7.50 6.69 2.49
CA CYS A 264 6.32 7.08 3.25
C CYS A 264 6.49 6.64 4.70
N TRP A 265 6.39 7.58 5.64
CA TRP A 265 6.47 7.30 7.07
C TRP A 265 5.08 7.15 7.69
N VAL A 266 4.89 6.10 8.47
CA VAL A 266 3.68 5.93 9.28
C VAL A 266 4.02 5.43 10.67
N ALA A 267 3.11 5.66 11.60
CA ALA A 267 3.27 5.16 12.95
C ALA A 267 1.95 4.68 13.52
N SER A 268 2.07 3.79 14.50
CA SER A 268 0.92 3.36 15.28
C SER A 268 1.22 3.45 16.78
N PRO A 269 0.36 4.11 17.58
CA PRO A 269 -0.87 4.78 17.16
C PRO A 269 -0.61 6.12 16.46
N SER A 270 -1.39 6.41 15.42
CA SER A 270 -1.13 7.56 14.52
C SER A 270 -1.50 8.92 15.12
N ASP A 271 -2.31 8.95 16.18
CA ASP A 271 -2.72 10.16 16.90
C ASP A 271 -1.69 10.62 17.95
N ARG A 272 -0.74 9.76 18.32
CA ARG A 272 0.33 10.07 19.29
C ARG A 272 1.65 10.41 18.63
N ILE A 273 1.86 10.05 17.37
CA ILE A 273 3.17 10.17 16.72
C ILE A 273 3.06 11.11 15.52
N THR A 274 3.99 12.06 15.45
CA THR A 274 4.09 13.02 14.33
C THR A 274 5.48 12.99 13.71
N PHE A 275 5.52 13.28 12.41
CA PHE A 275 6.73 13.35 11.61
C PHE A 275 7.05 14.81 11.26
N SER A 276 8.33 15.17 11.29
CA SER A 276 8.78 16.56 11.09
C SER A 276 8.78 16.97 9.62
N THR A 277 8.99 16.00 8.71
CA THR A 277 8.91 16.24 7.27
C THR A 277 7.61 15.68 6.69
N PRO A 278 7.03 16.35 5.68
CA PRO A 278 5.87 15.84 4.95
C PRO A 278 6.16 14.49 4.28
N ASN A 279 5.13 13.68 4.14
CA ASN A 279 5.19 12.42 3.41
C ASN A 279 4.73 12.62 1.94
N PRO A 280 5.39 12.00 0.94
CA PRO A 280 6.63 11.21 1.04
C PRO A 280 7.91 12.06 1.09
N VAL A 281 9.01 11.47 1.58
CA VAL A 281 10.37 12.03 1.54
C VAL A 281 11.23 11.24 0.56
N LEU A 282 12.12 11.88 -0.19
CA LEU A 282 13.03 11.18 -1.11
C LEU A 282 14.31 10.74 -0.40
N THR A 283 14.78 9.53 -0.68
CA THR A 283 16.12 9.08 -0.27
C THR A 283 17.23 9.88 -0.96
N GLY A 284 18.30 10.16 -0.21
CA GLY A 284 19.49 10.83 -0.71
C GLY A 284 20.39 9.95 -1.61
N PRO A 285 21.53 10.50 -2.07
CA PRO A 285 22.47 9.83 -2.98
C PRO A 285 23.08 8.53 -2.45
N ASP A 286 23.04 8.30 -1.13
CA ASP A 286 23.51 7.08 -0.49
C ASP A 286 22.36 6.17 -0.06
N GLY A 287 21.14 6.41 -0.54
CA GLY A 287 19.95 5.62 -0.23
C GLY A 287 19.51 5.78 1.22
N ARG A 288 19.74 6.95 1.82
CA ARG A 288 19.32 7.25 3.20
C ARG A 288 18.45 8.50 3.25
N GLU A 289 17.53 8.53 4.19
CA GLU A 289 16.93 9.77 4.68
C GLU A 289 16.75 9.73 6.20
N SER A 290 16.44 10.89 6.78
CA SER A 290 16.16 11.03 8.21
C SER A 290 14.90 11.86 8.40
N ASN A 291 14.01 11.42 9.30
CA ASN A 291 12.80 12.14 9.67
C ASN A 291 12.74 12.30 11.19
N GLY A 292 12.32 13.47 11.66
CA GLY A 292 12.15 13.74 13.09
C GLY A 292 10.81 13.18 13.58
N VAL A 293 10.85 12.29 14.56
CA VAL A 293 9.66 11.65 15.16
C VAL A 293 9.42 12.24 16.53
N THR A 294 8.19 12.70 16.78
CA THR A 294 7.78 13.24 18.08
C THR A 294 6.56 12.47 18.59
N CYS A 295 6.65 11.96 19.82
CA CYS A 295 5.50 11.44 20.55
C CYS A 295 4.83 12.56 21.35
N SER A 296 3.53 12.79 21.17
CA SER A 296 2.77 13.77 21.95
C SER A 296 2.65 13.33 23.41
N SER A 297 2.53 14.30 24.33
CA SER A 297 2.35 14.02 25.76
C SER A 297 1.09 13.18 26.02
N GLY A 298 1.16 12.21 26.94
CA GLY A 298 0.03 11.37 27.29
C GLY A 298 0.38 10.22 28.24
N PRO A 299 -0.44 9.15 28.26
CA PRO A 299 -0.06 7.90 28.92
C PRO A 299 1.17 7.30 28.24
N SER A 300 2.03 6.66 29.05
CA SER A 300 3.21 5.94 28.56
C SER A 300 2.87 5.05 27.38
N LEU A 301 3.72 5.09 26.34
CA LEU A 301 3.52 4.32 25.12
C LEU A 301 4.63 3.27 25.02
N PRO A 302 4.47 2.09 25.65
CA PRO A 302 5.55 1.12 25.82
C PRO A 302 6.01 0.48 24.50
N SER A 303 5.21 0.58 23.44
CA SER A 303 5.52 0.03 22.12
C SER A 303 4.79 0.82 21.02
N ALA A 304 5.38 1.94 20.63
CA ALA A 304 5.05 2.61 19.37
C ALA A 304 5.71 1.85 18.22
N ILE A 305 5.00 1.70 17.10
CA ILE A 305 5.56 1.16 15.87
C ILE A 305 5.84 2.34 14.96
N ILE A 306 7.12 2.55 14.61
CA ILE A 306 7.55 3.53 13.61
C ILE A 306 7.92 2.75 12.36
N SER A 307 7.23 3.01 11.26
CA SER A 307 7.38 2.27 10.02
C SER A 307 7.65 3.22 8.86
N ALA A 308 8.41 2.73 7.90
CA ALA A 308 8.59 3.39 6.62
C ALA A 308 8.43 2.36 5.49
N GLY A 309 7.80 2.79 4.40
CA GLY A 309 7.59 1.98 3.21
C GLY A 309 7.98 2.74 1.95
N ALA A 310 8.53 2.04 0.98
CA ALA A 310 8.85 2.57 -0.34
C ALA A 310 8.33 1.64 -1.44
N PRO A 311 7.63 2.14 -2.47
CA PRO A 311 7.20 1.32 -3.59
C PRO A 311 8.42 0.77 -4.35
N ASN A 312 8.37 -0.52 -4.62
CA ASN A 312 9.38 -1.23 -5.39
C ASN A 312 8.77 -1.70 -6.71
N GLY A 313 9.07 -0.98 -7.79
CA GLY A 313 8.61 -1.32 -9.14
C GLY A 313 9.15 -2.65 -9.66
N LEU A 314 10.22 -3.20 -9.08
CA LEU A 314 10.72 -4.54 -9.44
C LEU A 314 9.91 -5.66 -8.80
N THR A 315 9.22 -5.38 -7.68
CA THR A 315 8.42 -6.37 -6.94
C THR A 315 6.90 -6.14 -7.08
N GLY A 316 6.49 -4.96 -7.55
CA GLY A 316 5.07 -4.55 -7.54
C GLY A 316 4.48 -4.53 -6.13
N SER A 317 5.33 -4.35 -5.12
CA SER A 317 4.99 -4.28 -3.69
C SER A 317 5.77 -3.13 -3.02
N TYR A 318 5.62 -2.96 -1.70
CA TYR A 318 6.44 -2.01 -0.93
C TYR A 318 7.57 -2.75 -0.22
N ASP A 319 8.79 -2.25 -0.40
CA ASP A 319 9.88 -2.53 0.53
C ASP A 319 9.63 -1.72 1.79
N HIS A 320 9.83 -2.32 2.96
CA HIS A 320 9.50 -1.67 4.22
C HIS A 320 10.45 -2.03 5.35
N GLY A 321 10.43 -1.20 6.38
CA GLY A 321 11.17 -1.42 7.62
C GLY A 321 10.41 -0.83 8.79
N GLN A 322 10.62 -1.40 9.99
CA GLN A 322 9.95 -0.95 11.20
C GLN A 322 10.87 -0.98 12.42
N SER A 323 10.56 -0.10 13.38
CA SER A 323 11.20 0.00 14.69
C SER A 323 10.11 0.04 15.77
N TYR A 324 10.33 -0.74 16.84
CA TYR A 324 9.50 -0.72 18.04
C TYR A 324 10.17 0.15 19.10
N VAL A 325 9.45 1.18 19.58
CA VAL A 325 10.04 2.25 20.38
C VAL A 325 9.18 2.51 21.62
N PRO A 326 9.75 2.45 22.83
CA PRO A 326 9.07 2.91 24.02
C PRO A 326 9.22 4.44 24.15
N PHE A 327 8.09 5.14 24.37
CA PHE A 327 8.03 6.56 24.72
C PHE A 327 7.39 6.76 26.10
#